data_AF-A0A941KBN3-F1
#
_entry.id   AF-A0A941KBN3-F1
#
_cell.length_a   1.000
_cell.length_b   1.000
_cell.length_c   1.000
_cell.angle_alpha   90.00
_cell.angle_beta   90.00
_cell.angle_gamma   90.00
#
_symmetry.space_group_name_H-M   'P 1'
#
loop_
_entity.id
_entity.type
_entity.pdbx_description
1 polymer ?
#
loop_
_entity_poly.entity_id
_entity_poly.type
_entity_poly.pdbx_seq_one_letter_code
_entity_poly.pdbx_strand_id
1 'polypeptide(L)'
;MQDPTIFASDLRKSGTRAVAIGLGAVVAILALAAVFLFLNLPDAGAFNARVERIFIENDLTSQAEVKLLNILALSGTAFSETLTSYRMVIFVLLVFSAALLLAALGFLIMLVSMNRRMAQIERAGIEVNSLMISRDEKMVYLNNLGFKLTDAALETLSVLAEARMDDDVLSGAQIESMISGRSEADCEEAAGATRIKRLRDTLGNQIVSELLIKNIARRGYVLSVGKDVIRML
;
A
#
# COMPACT_ATOMS: atom_id res chain seq x y z
N MET A 1 -6.10 -24.84 -24.34
CA MET A 1 -5.87 -23.41 -24.12
C MET A 1 -5.14 -23.29 -22.80
N GLN A 2 -3.90 -22.77 -22.80
CA GLN A 2 -3.13 -22.56 -21.56
C GLN A 2 -3.62 -21.25 -20.93
N ASP A 3 -4.04 -21.30 -19.67
CA ASP A 3 -4.33 -20.10 -18.89
C ASP A 3 -3.05 -19.27 -18.73
N PRO A 4 -3.12 -17.94 -18.91
CA PRO A 4 -1.95 -17.09 -18.77
C PRO A 4 -1.48 -17.13 -17.31
N THR A 5 -0.26 -17.61 -17.08
CA THR A 5 0.41 -17.58 -15.78
C THR A 5 0.70 -16.12 -15.39
N ILE A 6 -0.19 -15.52 -14.59
CA ILE A 6 0.00 -14.16 -14.07
C ILE A 6 0.97 -14.25 -12.88
N PHE A 7 2.21 -13.82 -13.07
CA PHE A 7 3.21 -13.74 -12.00
C PHE A 7 2.95 -12.52 -11.09
N ALA A 8 3.20 -12.66 -9.80
CA ALA A 8 3.05 -11.57 -8.82
C ALA A 8 3.90 -10.31 -9.14
N SER A 9 4.98 -10.47 -9.91
CA SER A 9 5.78 -9.38 -10.45
C SER A 9 5.04 -8.54 -11.50
N ASP A 10 4.16 -9.15 -12.30
CA ASP A 10 3.38 -8.45 -13.33
C ASP A 10 2.23 -7.64 -12.70
N LEU A 11 1.65 -8.14 -11.61
CA LEU A 11 0.67 -7.39 -10.80
C LEU A 11 1.29 -6.15 -10.13
N ARG A 12 2.53 -6.25 -9.63
CA ARG A 12 3.27 -5.09 -9.08
C ARG A 12 3.60 -4.05 -10.15
N LYS A 13 4.10 -4.49 -11.31
CA LYS A 13 4.40 -3.59 -12.45
C LYS A 13 3.15 -2.93 -13.00
N SER A 14 2.03 -3.66 -13.07
CA SER A 14 0.73 -3.15 -13.51
C SER A 14 0.22 -2.03 -12.58
N GLY A 15 0.30 -2.22 -11.26
CA GLY A 15 -0.14 -1.22 -10.29
C GLY A 15 0.63 0.11 -10.38
N THR A 16 1.96 0.06 -10.49
CA THR A 16 2.78 1.27 -10.64
C THR A 16 2.56 1.97 -11.99
N ARG A 17 2.38 1.21 -13.07
CA ARG A 17 2.07 1.75 -14.40
C ARG A 17 0.69 2.40 -14.45
N ALA A 18 -0.33 1.78 -13.86
CA ALA A 18 -1.68 2.34 -13.77
C ALA A 18 -1.68 3.69 -13.04
N VAL A 19 -0.91 3.80 -11.96
CA VAL A 19 -0.73 5.06 -11.22
C VAL A 19 -0.03 6.12 -12.08
N ALA A 20 1.06 5.77 -12.76
CA ALA A 20 1.79 6.71 -13.62
C ALA A 20 0.93 7.19 -14.81
N ILE A 21 0.17 6.29 -15.43
CA ILE A 21 -0.78 6.61 -16.51
C ILE A 21 -1.89 7.52 -15.97
N GLY A 22 -2.45 7.21 -14.80
CA GLY A 22 -3.47 8.03 -14.15
C GLY A 22 -2.97 9.44 -13.83
N LEU A 23 -1.77 9.57 -13.27
CA LEU A 23 -1.13 10.87 -13.01
C LEU A 23 -0.90 11.65 -14.31
N GLY A 24 -0.38 11.00 -15.35
CA GLY A 24 -0.18 11.62 -16.66
C GLY A 24 -1.49 12.10 -17.29
N ALA A 25 -2.57 11.31 -17.19
CA ALA A 25 -3.89 11.68 -17.68
C ALA A 25 -4.47 12.89 -16.94
N VAL A 26 -4.34 12.94 -15.60
CA VAL A 26 -4.77 14.09 -14.79
C VAL A 26 -4.01 15.35 -15.18
N VAL A 27 -2.70 15.28 -15.31
CA VAL A 27 -1.86 16.42 -15.74
C VAL A 27 -2.28 16.90 -17.15
N ALA A 28 -2.51 15.96 -18.08
CA ALA A 28 -2.95 16.30 -19.44
C ALA A 28 -4.33 16.98 -19.46
N ILE A 29 -5.30 16.47 -18.69
CA ILE A 29 -6.63 17.07 -18.56
C ILE A 29 -6.54 18.47 -17.97
N LEU A 30 -5.73 18.68 -16.93
CA LEU A 30 -5.51 19.99 -16.32
C LEU A 30 -4.87 20.98 -17.31
N ALA A 31 -3.87 20.53 -18.07
CA ALA A 31 -3.25 21.37 -19.10
C ALA A 31 -4.25 21.74 -20.21
N LEU A 32 -5.05 20.79 -20.69
CA LEU A 32 -6.10 21.05 -21.69
C LEU A 32 -7.16 22.01 -21.16
N ALA A 33 -7.60 21.81 -19.92
CA ALA A 33 -8.57 22.70 -19.26
C ALA A 33 -8.02 24.12 -19.11
N ALA A 34 -6.74 24.26 -18.73
CA ALA A 34 -6.07 25.55 -18.65
C ALA A 34 -6.03 26.25 -20.01
N VAL A 35 -5.59 25.55 -21.07
CA VAL A 35 -5.55 26.10 -22.44
C VAL A 35 -6.94 26.51 -22.90
N PHE A 36 -7.95 25.66 -22.72
CA PHE A 36 -9.33 25.95 -23.10
C PHE A 36 -9.87 27.19 -22.36
N LEU A 37 -9.60 27.31 -21.07
CA LEU A 37 -10.01 28.46 -20.28
C LEU A 37 -9.36 29.77 -20.78
N PHE A 38 -8.07 29.75 -21.12
CA PHE A 38 -7.38 30.92 -21.66
C PHE A 38 -7.85 31.33 -23.05
N LEU A 39 -8.24 30.38 -23.90
CA LEU A 39 -8.78 30.65 -25.23
C LEU A 39 -10.18 31.28 -25.18
N ASN A 40 -10.97 30.95 -24.16
CA ASN A 40 -12.33 31.47 -24.01
C ASN A 40 -12.41 32.78 -23.20
N LEU A 41 -11.34 33.19 -22.52
CA LEU A 41 -11.32 34.45 -21.77
C LEU A 41 -11.20 35.64 -22.73
N PRO A 42 -12.14 36.62 -22.69
CA PRO A 42 -12.07 37.81 -23.52
C PRO A 42 -10.78 38.58 -23.28
N ASP A 43 -10.21 39.11 -24.36
CA ASP A 43 -9.09 40.03 -24.22
C ASP A 43 -9.54 41.34 -23.55
N ALA A 44 -8.64 41.95 -22.79
CA ALA A 44 -8.93 43.16 -22.04
C ALA A 44 -9.30 44.33 -22.98
N GLY A 45 -8.73 44.36 -24.19
CA GLY A 45 -9.02 45.36 -25.23
C GLY A 45 -10.28 45.08 -26.06
N ALA A 46 -10.96 43.94 -25.86
CA ALA A 46 -12.09 43.54 -26.72
C ALA A 46 -13.28 44.52 -26.66
N PHE A 47 -13.47 45.21 -25.53
CA PHE A 47 -14.48 46.25 -25.39
C PHE A 47 -14.14 47.48 -26.24
N ASN A 48 -12.94 48.03 -26.09
CA ASN A 48 -12.49 49.21 -26.84
C ASN A 48 -12.52 48.97 -28.36
N ALA A 49 -12.07 47.79 -28.81
CA ALA A 49 -12.10 47.40 -30.22
C ALA A 49 -13.52 47.34 -30.80
N ARG A 50 -14.51 46.88 -29.99
CA ARG A 50 -15.92 46.88 -30.41
C ARG A 50 -16.50 48.29 -30.46
N VAL A 51 -16.16 49.15 -29.49
CA VAL A 51 -16.58 50.55 -29.47
C VAL A 51 -16.02 51.30 -30.68
N GLU A 52 -14.71 51.17 -30.94
CA GLU A 52 -14.05 51.77 -32.11
C GLU A 52 -14.73 51.35 -33.42
N ARG A 53 -14.99 50.05 -33.57
CA ARG A 53 -15.67 49.51 -34.76
C ARG A 53 -17.07 50.12 -34.97
N ILE A 54 -17.87 50.24 -33.89
CA ILE A 54 -19.21 50.84 -33.96
C ILE A 54 -19.13 52.31 -34.41
N PHE A 55 -18.15 53.06 -33.93
CA PHE A 55 -17.98 54.47 -34.28
C PHE A 55 -17.55 54.68 -35.74
N ILE A 56 -16.65 53.82 -36.25
CA ILE A 56 -16.22 53.85 -37.65
C ILE A 56 -17.36 53.44 -38.59
N GLU A 57 -18.10 52.38 -38.25
CA GLU A 57 -19.18 51.86 -39.11
C GLU A 57 -20.39 52.80 -39.21
N ASN A 58 -20.63 53.65 -38.20
CA ASN A 58 -21.78 54.56 -38.15
C ASN A 58 -21.43 56.04 -38.41
N ASP A 59 -20.19 56.34 -38.81
CA ASP A 59 -19.69 57.70 -39.11
C ASP A 59 -20.01 58.74 -38.04
N LEU A 60 -19.80 58.37 -36.77
CA LEU A 60 -20.12 59.21 -35.61
C LEU A 60 -19.00 60.22 -35.32
N THR A 61 -18.96 61.33 -36.05
CA THR A 61 -17.91 62.35 -35.96
C THR A 61 -18.36 63.67 -35.32
N SER A 62 -19.58 63.76 -34.79
CA SER A 62 -20.05 65.02 -34.17
C SER A 62 -19.32 65.31 -32.86
N GLN A 63 -19.21 66.58 -32.46
CA GLN A 63 -18.47 66.95 -31.24
C GLN A 63 -19.04 66.30 -29.97
N ALA A 64 -20.36 66.05 -29.93
CA ALA A 64 -21.02 65.34 -28.84
C ALA A 64 -20.67 63.85 -28.83
N GLU A 65 -20.63 63.21 -30.00
CA GLU A 65 -20.22 61.81 -30.17
C GLU A 65 -18.74 61.59 -29.84
N VAL A 66 -17.86 62.50 -30.25
CA VAL A 66 -16.43 62.43 -29.90
C VAL A 66 -16.23 62.52 -28.39
N LYS A 67 -17.04 63.34 -27.70
CA LYS A 67 -17.02 63.40 -26.23
C LYS A 67 -17.58 62.12 -25.59
N LEU A 68 -18.60 61.51 -26.18
CA LEU A 68 -19.11 60.19 -25.77
C LEU A 68 -18.03 59.11 -25.93
N LEU A 69 -17.33 59.08 -27.07
CA LEU A 69 -16.24 58.16 -27.35
C LEU A 69 -15.14 58.29 -26.29
N ASN A 70 -14.76 59.51 -25.92
CA ASN A 70 -13.75 59.74 -24.90
C ASN A 70 -14.18 59.17 -23.53
N ILE A 71 -15.45 59.37 -23.13
CA ILE A 71 -15.98 58.81 -21.88
C ILE A 71 -16.03 57.27 -21.93
N LEU A 72 -16.45 56.70 -23.07
CA LEU A 72 -16.50 55.25 -23.28
C LEU A 72 -15.10 54.64 -23.31
N ALA A 73 -14.13 55.32 -23.90
CA ALA A 73 -12.73 54.89 -23.90
C ALA A 73 -12.16 54.89 -22.48
N LEU A 74 -12.41 55.94 -21.69
CA LEU A 74 -11.93 56.07 -20.31
C LEU A 74 -12.60 55.06 -19.36
N SER A 75 -13.88 54.77 -19.59
CA SER A 75 -14.61 53.71 -18.88
C SER A 75 -14.19 52.32 -19.34
N GLY A 76 -13.88 52.17 -20.64
CA GLY A 76 -13.38 50.96 -21.26
C GLY A 76 -11.99 50.57 -20.80
N THR A 77 -11.09 51.54 -20.56
CA THR A 77 -9.77 51.28 -19.95
C THR A 77 -9.91 50.76 -18.53
N ALA A 78 -10.78 51.35 -17.71
CA ALA A 78 -11.03 50.87 -16.34
C ALA A 78 -11.65 49.45 -16.33
N PHE A 79 -12.56 49.18 -17.27
CA PHE A 79 -13.13 47.83 -17.45
C PHE A 79 -12.09 46.81 -17.91
N SER A 80 -11.20 47.19 -18.84
CA SER A 80 -10.07 46.38 -19.31
C SER A 80 -9.10 46.02 -18.18
N GLU A 81 -8.75 46.98 -17.32
CA GLU A 81 -7.93 46.73 -16.12
C GLU A 81 -8.60 45.74 -15.15
N THR A 82 -9.92 45.85 -15.00
CA THR A 82 -10.71 44.94 -14.16
C THR A 82 -10.74 43.52 -14.75
N LEU A 83 -10.96 43.37 -16.05
CA LEU A 83 -10.91 42.08 -16.75
C LEU A 83 -9.52 41.44 -16.65
N THR A 84 -8.46 42.24 -16.78
CA THR A 84 -7.08 41.78 -16.61
C THR A 84 -6.85 41.24 -15.20
N SER A 85 -7.35 41.95 -14.17
CA SER A 85 -7.27 41.51 -12.79
C SER A 85 -8.04 40.21 -12.54
N TYR A 86 -9.25 40.06 -13.09
CA TYR A 86 -10.01 38.81 -12.99
C TYR A 86 -9.31 37.63 -13.69
N ARG A 87 -8.74 37.85 -14.88
CA ARG A 87 -7.94 36.81 -15.57
C ARG A 87 -6.77 36.34 -14.71
N MET A 88 -6.06 37.26 -14.04
CA MET A 88 -4.96 36.92 -13.16
C MET A 88 -5.43 36.11 -11.94
N VAL A 89 -6.50 36.52 -11.28
CA VAL A 89 -7.07 35.79 -10.13
C VAL A 89 -7.52 34.38 -10.54
N ILE A 90 -8.24 34.24 -11.66
CA ILE A 90 -8.68 32.94 -12.16
C ILE A 90 -7.47 32.04 -12.45
N PHE A 91 -6.41 32.59 -13.05
CA PHE A 91 -5.19 31.84 -13.31
C PHE A 91 -4.52 31.33 -12.02
N VAL A 92 -4.35 32.20 -11.02
CA VAL A 92 -3.76 31.81 -9.73
C VAL A 92 -4.60 30.73 -9.04
N LEU A 93 -5.93 30.87 -9.03
CA LEU A 93 -6.83 29.87 -8.47
C LEU A 93 -6.75 28.53 -9.20
N LEU A 94 -6.64 28.55 -10.54
CA LEU A 94 -6.48 27.35 -11.35
C LEU A 94 -5.17 26.63 -11.03
N VAL A 95 -4.06 27.37 -10.93
CA VAL A 95 -2.75 26.81 -10.57
C VAL A 95 -2.77 26.21 -9.17
N PHE A 96 -3.36 26.91 -8.18
CA PHE A 96 -3.52 26.38 -6.83
C PHE A 96 -4.37 25.12 -6.78
N SER A 97 -5.52 25.11 -7.49
CA SER A 97 -6.40 23.94 -7.57
C SER A 97 -5.68 22.75 -8.21
N ALA A 98 -4.96 22.98 -9.31
CA ALA A 98 -4.15 21.94 -9.98
C ALA A 98 -3.07 21.38 -9.05
N ALA A 99 -2.33 22.25 -8.33
CA ALA A 99 -1.30 21.84 -7.39
C ALA A 99 -1.87 21.02 -6.22
N LEU A 100 -3.01 21.44 -5.66
CA LEU A 100 -3.71 20.72 -4.59
C LEU A 100 -4.17 19.33 -5.06
N LEU A 101 -4.71 19.22 -6.27
CA LEU A 101 -5.15 17.95 -6.83
C LEU A 101 -3.97 17.00 -7.04
N LEU A 102 -2.84 17.48 -7.59
CA LEU A 102 -1.63 16.69 -7.75
C LEU A 102 -1.04 16.25 -6.41
N ALA A 103 -1.02 17.14 -5.40
CA ALA A 103 -0.56 16.81 -4.06
C ALA A 103 -1.44 15.74 -3.40
N ALA A 104 -2.78 15.88 -3.50
CA ALA A 104 -3.72 14.90 -2.96
C ALA A 104 -3.57 13.52 -3.63
N LEU A 105 -3.38 13.49 -4.95
CA LEU A 105 -3.12 12.25 -5.69
C LEU A 105 -1.79 11.61 -5.26
N GLY A 106 -0.73 12.41 -5.13
CA GLY A 106 0.57 11.96 -4.61
C GLY A 106 0.46 11.34 -3.22
N PHE A 107 -0.28 11.99 -2.32
CA PHE A 107 -0.58 11.47 -0.99
C PHE A 107 -1.35 10.15 -1.03
N LEU A 108 -2.38 10.05 -1.86
CA LEU A 108 -3.16 8.81 -2.02
C LEU A 108 -2.27 7.66 -2.49
N ILE A 109 -1.40 7.90 -3.48
CA ILE A 109 -0.44 6.90 -3.98
C ILE A 109 0.50 6.45 -2.85
N MET A 110 1.06 7.40 -2.10
CA MET A 110 1.93 7.11 -0.95
C MET A 110 1.20 6.26 0.10
N LEU A 111 -0.03 6.62 0.46
CA LEU A 111 -0.85 5.88 1.41
C LEU A 111 -1.15 4.46 0.93
N VAL A 112 -1.56 4.29 -0.33
CA VAL A 112 -1.83 2.96 -0.89
C VAL A 112 -0.57 2.10 -0.92
N SER A 113 0.58 2.68 -1.28
CA SER A 113 1.88 1.99 -1.27
C SER A 113 2.27 1.56 0.14
N MET A 114 2.14 2.44 1.12
CA MET A 114 2.45 2.17 2.52
C MET A 114 1.51 1.11 3.11
N ASN A 115 0.20 1.21 2.83
CA ASN A 115 -0.80 0.24 3.28
C ASN A 115 -0.54 -1.16 2.68
N ARG A 116 -0.15 -1.23 1.40
CA ARG A 116 0.28 -2.49 0.77
C ARG A 116 1.54 -3.08 1.41
N ARG A 117 2.48 -2.23 1.85
CA ARG A 117 3.67 -2.68 2.57
C ARG A 117 3.30 -3.22 3.96
N MET A 118 2.40 -2.57 4.69
CA MET A 118 1.88 -3.07 5.95
C MET A 118 1.18 -4.43 5.79
N ALA A 119 0.33 -4.61 4.78
CA ALA A 119 -0.34 -5.89 4.52
C ALA A 119 0.63 -7.03 4.15
N GLN A 120 1.78 -6.73 3.53
CA GLN A 120 2.83 -7.72 3.30
C GLN A 120 3.61 -8.04 4.57
N ILE A 121 3.84 -7.04 5.42
CA ILE A 121 4.46 -7.24 6.74
C ILE A 121 3.52 -8.03 7.64
N GLU A 122 2.20 -7.85 7.57
CA GLU A 122 1.26 -8.65 8.35
C GLU A 122 1.30 -10.14 7.93
N ARG A 123 1.54 -10.43 6.65
CA ARG A 123 1.72 -11.80 6.15
C ARG A 123 3.12 -12.38 6.39
N ALA A 124 4.15 -11.53 6.50
CA ALA A 124 5.54 -11.93 6.67
C ALA A 124 6.07 -11.72 8.10
N GLY A 125 5.28 -11.13 8.98
CA GLY A 125 5.73 -10.46 10.20
C GLY A 125 5.04 -10.95 11.46
N ILE A 126 4.73 -12.25 11.53
CA ILE A 126 5.00 -12.93 12.80
C ILE A 126 6.44 -13.44 12.70
N GLU A 127 7.39 -12.51 12.73
CA GLU A 127 8.75 -12.86 13.16
C GLU A 127 8.60 -13.21 14.64
N VAL A 128 8.86 -14.48 14.98
CA VAL A 128 8.74 -14.94 16.36
C VAL A 128 9.93 -14.38 17.12
N ASN A 129 9.73 -13.23 17.78
CA ASN A 129 10.73 -12.53 18.58
C ASN A 129 10.89 -13.16 19.96
N SER A 130 9.86 -13.86 20.44
CA SER A 130 9.93 -14.66 21.67
C SER A 130 9.11 -15.93 21.53
N LEU A 131 9.71 -17.05 21.93
CA LEU A 131 9.06 -18.33 22.16
C LEU A 131 9.32 -18.70 23.62
N MET A 132 8.32 -18.58 24.48
CA MET A 132 8.43 -18.95 25.89
C MET A 132 7.52 -20.14 26.19
N ILE A 133 8.12 -21.27 26.53
CA ILE A 133 7.40 -22.49 26.89
C ILE A 133 7.31 -22.54 28.41
N SER A 134 6.10 -22.48 28.95
CA SER A 134 5.83 -22.64 30.39
C SER A 134 5.22 -24.02 30.63
N ARG A 135 6.00 -24.91 31.26
CA ARG A 135 5.55 -26.29 31.52
C ARG A 135 4.50 -26.35 32.62
N ASP A 136 4.67 -25.53 33.66
CA ASP A 136 3.75 -25.47 34.80
C ASP A 136 2.36 -24.97 34.40
N GLU A 137 2.28 -23.98 33.52
CA GLU A 137 1.02 -23.41 33.04
C GLU A 137 0.41 -24.19 31.86
N LYS A 138 1.14 -25.13 31.26
CA LYS A 138 0.79 -25.80 30.00
C LYS A 138 0.49 -24.80 28.87
N MET A 139 1.27 -23.70 28.85
CA MET A 139 1.09 -22.60 27.92
C MET A 139 2.38 -22.32 27.16
N VAL A 140 2.25 -21.97 25.88
CA VAL A 140 3.34 -21.36 25.13
C VAL A 140 2.99 -19.92 24.79
N TYR A 141 3.94 -19.02 25.02
CA TYR A 141 3.81 -17.61 24.69
C TYR A 141 4.64 -17.29 23.46
N LEU A 142 3.97 -16.79 22.42
CA LEU A 142 4.58 -16.36 21.16
C LEU A 142 4.37 -14.86 21.02
N ASN A 143 5.43 -14.05 21.08
CA ASN A 143 5.31 -12.59 21.05
C ASN A 143 4.27 -12.08 22.08
N ASN A 144 4.27 -12.63 23.29
CA ASN A 144 3.31 -12.40 24.40
C ASN A 144 1.88 -12.94 24.18
N LEU A 145 1.58 -13.63 23.09
CA LEU A 145 0.31 -14.33 22.89
C LEU A 145 0.39 -15.72 23.51
N GLY A 146 -0.43 -15.99 24.53
CA GLY A 146 -0.46 -17.27 25.23
C GLY A 146 -1.41 -18.28 24.56
N PHE A 147 -0.89 -19.46 24.25
CA PHE A 147 -1.63 -20.59 23.69
C PHE A 147 -1.61 -21.75 24.67
N LYS A 148 -2.79 -22.23 25.05
CA LYS A 148 -2.91 -23.41 25.92
C LYS A 148 -2.70 -24.67 25.09
N LEU A 149 -1.73 -25.50 25.50
CA LEU A 149 -1.39 -26.74 24.82
C LEU A 149 -1.90 -27.95 25.61
N THR A 150 -2.07 -29.07 24.90
CA THR A 150 -2.22 -30.38 25.55
C THR A 150 -0.85 -30.89 25.99
N ASP A 151 -0.81 -31.82 26.94
CA ASP A 151 0.47 -32.36 27.44
C ASP A 151 1.32 -32.96 26.31
N ALA A 152 0.69 -33.72 25.42
CA ALA A 152 1.36 -34.30 24.24
C ALA A 152 1.88 -33.23 23.26
N ALA A 153 1.16 -32.12 23.10
CA ALA A 153 1.60 -31.02 22.23
C ALA A 153 2.75 -30.23 22.87
N LEU A 154 2.71 -30.02 24.18
CA LEU A 154 3.78 -29.37 24.95
C LEU A 154 5.08 -30.19 24.90
N GLU A 155 4.99 -31.51 25.06
CA GLU A 155 6.15 -32.42 24.92
C GLU A 155 6.74 -32.37 23.51
N THR A 156 5.89 -32.46 22.48
CA THR A 156 6.33 -32.39 21.08
C THR A 156 7.03 -31.07 20.78
N LEU A 157 6.47 -29.95 21.26
CA LEU A 157 7.08 -28.64 21.07
C LEU A 157 8.40 -28.50 21.84
N SER A 158 8.49 -29.10 23.04
CA SER A 158 9.71 -29.08 23.85
C SER A 158 10.86 -29.83 23.17
N VAL A 159 10.58 -31.02 22.62
CA VAL A 159 11.58 -31.80 21.86
C VAL A 159 12.06 -31.05 20.63
N LEU A 160 11.15 -30.40 19.90
CA LEU A 160 11.50 -29.57 18.75
C LEU A 160 12.28 -28.30 19.15
N ALA A 161 11.98 -27.72 20.31
CA ALA A 161 12.70 -26.56 20.84
C ALA A 161 14.12 -26.91 21.24
N GLU A 162 14.31 -28.06 21.89
CA GLU A 162 15.62 -28.59 22.25
C GLU A 162 16.47 -28.85 21.00
N ALA A 163 15.94 -29.63 20.04
CA ALA A 163 16.63 -29.90 18.79
C ALA A 163 16.95 -28.61 18.02
N ARG A 164 16.11 -27.57 18.15
CA ARG A 164 16.40 -26.28 17.52
C ARG A 164 17.56 -25.54 18.20
N MET A 165 17.71 -25.62 19.52
CA MET A 165 18.86 -25.06 20.23
C MET A 165 20.16 -25.71 19.77
N ASP A 166 20.11 -27.00 19.43
CA ASP A 166 21.23 -27.79 18.91
C ASP A 166 21.40 -27.71 17.37
N ASP A 167 20.59 -26.89 16.68
CA ASP A 167 20.56 -26.76 15.22
C ASP A 167 20.25 -28.08 14.45
N ASP A 168 19.59 -29.03 15.12
CA ASP A 168 19.21 -30.33 14.61
C ASP A 168 17.85 -30.35 13.88
N VAL A 169 17.71 -31.30 12.96
CA VAL A 169 16.47 -31.60 12.23
C VAL A 169 16.04 -33.01 12.59
N LEU A 170 14.85 -33.17 13.14
CA LEU A 170 14.35 -34.47 13.63
C LEU A 170 13.40 -35.12 12.62
N SER A 171 13.60 -36.40 12.33
CA SER A 171 12.60 -37.22 11.62
C SER A 171 11.36 -37.47 12.49
N GLY A 172 10.26 -37.90 11.87
CA GLY A 172 9.07 -38.32 12.61
C GLY A 172 9.34 -39.47 13.59
N ALA A 173 10.16 -40.45 13.19
CA ALA A 173 10.57 -41.56 14.05
C ALA A 173 11.42 -41.08 15.24
N GLN A 174 12.33 -40.12 15.04
CA GLN A 174 13.15 -39.53 16.10
C GLN A 174 12.30 -38.75 17.10
N ILE A 175 11.33 -37.96 16.62
CA ILE A 175 10.37 -37.25 17.48
C ILE A 175 9.61 -38.25 18.35
N GLU A 176 9.12 -39.35 17.78
CA GLU A 176 8.40 -40.38 18.55
C GLU A 176 9.32 -41.08 19.55
N SER A 177 10.56 -41.40 19.16
CA SER A 177 11.55 -42.04 20.03
C SER A 177 11.88 -41.16 21.24
N MET A 178 12.13 -39.86 21.03
CA MET A 178 12.45 -38.92 22.10
C MET A 178 11.27 -38.69 23.07
N ILE A 179 10.03 -38.67 22.56
CA ILE A 179 8.85 -38.48 23.40
C ILE A 179 8.47 -39.77 24.16
N SER A 180 8.51 -40.93 23.49
CA SER A 180 8.06 -42.20 24.07
C SER A 180 9.14 -42.96 24.84
N GLY A 181 10.42 -42.58 24.68
CA GLY A 181 11.57 -43.27 25.27
C GLY A 181 11.88 -44.64 24.63
N ARG A 182 11.24 -44.97 23.51
CA ARG A 182 11.47 -46.22 22.76
C ARG A 182 12.64 -46.08 21.79
N SER A 183 13.21 -47.21 21.37
CA SER A 183 14.24 -47.21 20.32
C SER A 183 13.67 -46.64 19.02
N GLU A 184 14.46 -45.84 18.30
CA GLU A 184 14.08 -45.26 17.00
C GLU A 184 13.65 -46.33 15.98
N ALA A 185 14.23 -47.54 16.05
CA ALA A 185 13.88 -48.66 15.18
C ALA A 185 12.45 -49.20 15.41
N ASP A 186 11.88 -48.97 16.60
CA ASP A 186 10.54 -49.41 16.98
C ASP A 186 9.48 -48.29 16.81
N CYS A 187 9.89 -47.13 16.30
CA CYS A 187 9.06 -45.94 16.14
C CYS A 187 8.65 -45.74 14.68
N GLU A 188 7.37 -45.43 14.47
CA GLU A 188 6.83 -45.16 13.14
C GLU A 188 6.93 -43.67 12.78
N GLU A 189 7.45 -43.36 11.59
CA GLU A 189 7.49 -42.00 11.03
C GLU A 189 6.10 -41.35 10.99
N ALA A 190 5.05 -42.14 10.71
CA ALA A 190 3.66 -41.68 10.65
C ALA A 190 3.12 -41.23 12.02
N ALA A 191 3.58 -41.83 13.11
CA ALA A 191 3.19 -41.44 14.47
C ALA A 191 3.74 -40.05 14.80
N GLY A 192 5.03 -39.81 14.52
CA GLY A 192 5.67 -38.49 14.67
C GLY A 192 5.02 -37.42 13.79
N ALA A 193 4.73 -37.73 12.52
CA ALA A 193 4.02 -36.82 11.63
C ALA A 193 2.61 -36.45 12.16
N THR A 194 1.94 -37.39 12.82
CA THR A 194 0.63 -37.15 13.44
C THR A 194 0.74 -36.23 14.66
N ARG A 195 1.80 -36.35 15.48
CA ARG A 195 2.06 -35.42 16.59
C ARG A 195 2.31 -34.01 16.10
N ILE A 196 3.12 -33.86 15.05
CA ILE A 196 3.33 -32.56 14.40
C ILE A 196 1.99 -32.00 13.92
N LYS A 197 1.16 -32.80 13.23
CA LYS A 197 -0.16 -32.35 12.77
C LYS A 197 -1.03 -31.87 13.94
N ARG A 198 -1.09 -32.61 15.05
CA ARG A 198 -1.88 -32.21 16.24
C ARG A 198 -1.34 -30.95 16.91
N LEU A 199 -0.02 -30.81 17.02
CA LEU A 199 0.62 -29.59 17.53
C LEU A 199 0.25 -28.39 16.67
N ARG A 200 0.33 -28.56 15.34
CA ARG A 200 -0.09 -27.55 14.36
C ARG A 200 -1.57 -27.17 14.51
N ASP A 201 -2.45 -28.15 14.68
CA ASP A 201 -3.89 -27.94 14.87
C ASP A 201 -4.18 -27.19 16.19
N THR A 202 -3.40 -27.46 17.25
CA THR A 202 -3.54 -26.83 18.58
C THR A 202 -3.06 -25.38 18.59
N LEU A 203 -1.99 -25.06 17.85
CA LEU A 203 -1.44 -23.70 17.74
C LEU A 203 -2.27 -22.76 16.84
N GLY A 204 -3.35 -23.26 16.24
CA GLY A 204 -4.30 -22.48 15.45
C GLY A 204 -4.07 -22.54 13.93
N ASN A 205 -5.14 -22.25 13.20
CA ASN A 205 -5.25 -22.50 11.76
C ASN A 205 -4.34 -21.56 10.94
N GLN A 206 -3.31 -22.15 10.33
CA GLN A 206 -2.46 -21.68 9.22
C GLN A 206 -1.32 -20.71 9.54
N ILE A 207 -1.54 -19.56 10.19
CA ILE A 207 -0.51 -18.51 10.21
C ILE A 207 0.62 -18.80 11.21
N VAL A 208 0.30 -19.19 12.44
CA VAL A 208 1.30 -19.46 13.49
C VAL A 208 2.02 -20.79 13.26
N SER A 209 1.33 -21.75 12.68
CA SER A 209 1.77 -23.14 12.51
C SER A 209 2.84 -23.34 11.42
N GLU A 210 2.67 -22.69 10.27
CA GLU A 210 3.68 -22.69 9.20
C GLU A 210 4.92 -21.87 9.55
N LEU A 211 4.73 -20.81 10.35
CA LEU A 211 5.81 -19.95 10.82
C LEU A 211 6.62 -20.58 11.96
N LEU A 212 6.08 -21.57 12.67
CA LEU A 212 6.79 -22.26 13.75
C LEU A 212 7.46 -23.56 13.33
N ILE A 213 6.80 -24.41 12.53
CA ILE A 213 7.33 -25.76 12.23
C ILE A 213 7.55 -25.91 10.72
N LYS A 214 8.82 -25.98 10.31
CA LYS A 214 9.23 -26.24 8.93
C LYS A 214 9.38 -27.74 8.69
N ASN A 215 8.74 -28.25 7.64
CA ASN A 215 9.02 -29.58 7.11
C ASN A 215 10.07 -29.45 6.00
N ILE A 216 11.20 -30.15 6.17
CA ILE A 216 12.23 -30.29 5.14
C ILE A 216 12.04 -31.66 4.50
N ALA A 217 11.64 -31.65 3.23
CA ALA A 217 11.39 -32.87 2.47
C ALA A 217 12.56 -33.86 2.59
N ARG A 218 12.27 -35.09 3.02
CA ARG A 218 13.23 -36.19 3.22
C ARG A 218 14.27 -35.99 4.33
N ARG A 219 14.15 -34.95 5.17
CA ARG A 219 15.02 -34.74 6.34
C ARG A 219 14.26 -34.70 7.66
N GLY A 220 13.03 -34.21 7.68
CA GLY A 220 12.20 -34.18 8.89
C GLY A 220 11.67 -32.79 9.20
N TYR A 221 11.53 -32.49 10.49
CA TYR A 221 10.89 -31.30 11.04
C TYR A 221 11.87 -30.50 11.90
N VAL A 222 11.75 -29.17 11.82
CA VAL A 222 12.56 -28.23 12.62
C VAL A 222 11.73 -27.00 12.96
N LEU A 223 12.02 -26.35 14.08
CA LEU A 223 11.41 -25.04 14.34
C LEU A 223 12.03 -23.96 13.45
N SER A 224 11.20 -23.09 12.88
CA SER A 224 11.66 -21.99 12.03
C SER A 224 12.19 -20.78 12.83
N VAL A 225 12.07 -20.79 14.16
CA VAL A 225 12.47 -19.68 15.03
C VAL A 225 13.98 -19.67 15.28
N GLY A 226 14.54 -18.51 15.61
CA GLY A 226 15.93 -18.39 16.03
C GLY A 226 16.15 -19.07 17.40
N LYS A 227 17.33 -19.65 17.63
CA LYS A 227 17.67 -20.24 18.95
C LYS A 227 17.72 -19.20 20.07
N ASP A 228 18.10 -17.97 19.75
CA ASP A 228 18.28 -16.87 20.70
C ASP A 228 16.96 -16.37 21.33
N VAL A 229 15.82 -16.74 20.74
CA VAL A 229 14.48 -16.31 21.17
C VAL A 229 13.72 -17.37 21.99
N ILE A 230 14.28 -18.57 22.12
CA ILE A 230 13.66 -19.68 22.84
C ILE A 230 13.98 -19.57 24.33
N ARG A 231 12.95 -19.57 25.18
CA ARG A 231 13.08 -19.65 26.64
C ARG A 231 12.18 -20.74 27.19
N MET A 232 12.73 -21.57 28.08
CA MET A 232 11.96 -22.55 28.84
C MET A 232 11.82 -22.07 30.28
N LEU A 233 10.60 -22.16 30.81
CA LEU A 233 10.24 -21.94 32.21
C LEU A 233 9.60 -23.22 32.77
#